data_AF-A0A961HP21-F1
#
_entry.id   AF-A0A961HP21-F1
#
_cell.length_a   1.000
_cell.length_b   1.000
_cell.length_c   1.000
_cell.angle_alpha   90.00
_cell.angle_beta   90.00
_cell.angle_gamma   90.00
#
_symmetry.space_group_name_H-M   'P 1'
#
loop_
_entity.id
_entity.type
_entity.pdbx_description
1 polymer ?
#
loop_
_entity_poly.entity_id
_entity_poly.type
_entity_poly.pdbx_seq_one_letter_code
_entity_poly.pdbx_strand_id
1 'polypeptide(L)'
;MSDVSCPDSADRTATVDLLGMLALGELTAFSRLAADADMAPAVAGREAFARLALVEFGHYELLLARLRDLTGAPEAAMAPYAPVFAA
;
A
#
# COMPACT_ATOMS: atom_id res chain seq x y z
N MET A 1 16.06 8.15 35.62
CA MET A 1 14.95 8.79 34.90
C MET A 1 14.61 7.85 33.77
N SER A 2 13.60 7.02 34.00
CA SER A 2 13.23 5.94 33.08
C SER A 2 12.43 6.53 31.92
N ASP A 3 12.95 6.41 30.71
CA ASP A 3 12.18 6.55 29.48
C ASP A 3 11.21 5.37 29.38
N VAL A 4 10.07 5.48 30.07
CA VAL A 4 8.90 4.68 29.74
C VAL A 4 8.24 5.37 28.56
N SER A 5 8.58 4.95 27.33
CA SER A 5 7.70 5.21 26.20
C SER A 5 6.35 4.56 26.50
N CYS A 6 5.28 5.33 26.42
CA CYS A 6 3.92 4.83 26.58
C CYS A 6 3.67 3.78 25.48
N PRO A 7 3.24 2.54 25.80
CA PRO A 7 3.07 1.47 24.80
C PRO A 7 2.19 1.88 23.61
N ASP A 8 1.25 2.81 23.80
CA ASP A 8 0.40 3.37 22.75
C ASP A 8 1.18 4.06 21.60
N SER A 9 2.34 4.66 21.87
CA SER A 9 3.15 5.32 20.84
C SER A 9 4.01 4.34 20.03
N ALA A 10 4.50 3.27 20.67
CA ALA A 10 5.25 2.21 19.99
C ALA A 10 4.32 1.40 19.07
N ASP A 11 3.13 1.04 19.56
CA ASP A 11 2.11 0.34 18.77
C ASP A 11 1.65 1.18 17.58
N ARG A 12 1.46 2.50 17.79
CA ARG A 12 1.13 3.44 16.70
C ARG A 12 2.22 3.49 15.64
N THR A 13 3.49 3.51 16.04
CA THR A 13 4.63 3.56 15.12
C THR A 13 4.70 2.28 14.28
N ALA A 14 4.63 1.11 14.93
CA ALA A 14 4.62 -0.18 14.24
C ALA A 14 3.42 -0.32 13.27
N THR A 15 2.27 0.23 13.65
CA THR A 15 1.07 0.27 12.79
C THR A 15 1.32 1.15 11.56
N VAL A 16 1.87 2.35 11.73
CA VAL A 16 2.15 3.27 10.61
C VAL A 16 3.17 2.65 9.64
N ASP A 17 4.22 2.01 10.15
CA ASP A 17 5.22 1.32 9.35
C ASP A 17 4.59 0.20 8.50
N LEU A 18 3.80 -0.68 9.14
CA LEU A 18 3.12 -1.77 8.43
C LEU A 18 2.16 -1.22 7.35
N LEU A 19 1.37 -0.20 7.67
CA LEU A 19 0.45 0.39 6.71
C LEU A 19 1.18 1.07 5.55
N GLY A 20 2.32 1.70 5.80
CA GLY A 20 3.17 2.30 4.76
C GLY A 20 3.71 1.25 3.78
N MET A 21 4.18 0.12 4.30
CA MET A 21 4.63 -1.01 3.49
C MET A 21 3.48 -1.61 2.66
N LEU A 22 2.33 -1.87 3.29
CA LEU A 22 1.17 -2.44 2.61
C LEU A 22 0.65 -1.51 1.52
N ALA A 23 0.50 -0.21 1.80
CA ALA A 23 -0.01 0.75 0.82
C ALA A 23 0.85 0.77 -0.45
N LEU A 24 2.17 0.76 -0.29
CA LEU A 24 3.07 0.73 -1.44
C LEU A 24 3.05 -0.62 -2.16
N GLY A 25 2.88 -1.72 -1.42
CA GLY A 25 2.65 -3.06 -1.97
C GLY A 25 1.41 -3.14 -2.85
N GLU A 26 0.26 -2.64 -2.36
CA GLU A 26 -1.00 -2.65 -3.11
C GLU A 26 -0.93 -1.78 -4.37
N LEU A 27 -0.33 -0.59 -4.29
CA LEU A 27 -0.14 0.27 -5.46
C LEU A 27 0.77 -0.38 -6.52
N THR A 28 1.79 -1.12 -6.07
CA THR A 28 2.69 -1.87 -6.95
C THR A 28 1.97 -3.07 -7.57
N ALA A 29 1.17 -3.79 -6.80
CA ALA A 29 0.35 -4.91 -7.27
C ALA A 29 -0.67 -4.45 -8.32
N PHE A 30 -1.40 -3.36 -8.05
CA PHE A 30 -2.28 -2.70 -9.02
C PHE A 30 -1.57 -2.44 -10.34
N SER A 31 -0.40 -1.79 -10.29
CA SER A 31 0.34 -1.40 -11.50
C SER A 31 0.78 -2.61 -12.33
N ARG A 32 1.22 -3.70 -11.67
CA ARG A 32 1.60 -4.94 -12.34
C ARG A 32 0.39 -5.65 -12.97
N LEU A 33 -0.72 -5.73 -12.25
CA LEU A 33 -1.95 -6.35 -12.74
C LEU A 33 -2.56 -5.56 -13.91
N ALA A 34 -2.48 -4.23 -13.87
CA ALA A 34 -2.89 -3.39 -14.99
C ALA A 34 -2.04 -3.67 -16.24
N ALA A 35 -0.71 -3.80 -16.08
CA ALA A 35 0.19 -4.19 -17.17
C ALA A 35 -0.13 -5.60 -17.71
N ASP A 36 -0.43 -6.57 -16.83
CA ASP A 36 -0.83 -7.92 -17.24
C ASP A 36 -2.15 -7.92 -18.02
N ALA A 37 -3.09 -7.03 -17.67
CA ALA A 37 -4.35 -6.87 -18.40
C ALA A 37 -4.13 -6.39 -19.84
N ASP A 38 -3.19 -5.46 -20.05
CA ASP A 38 -2.84 -4.95 -21.38
C ASP A 38 -2.20 -6.04 -22.26
N MET A 39 -1.40 -6.92 -21.66
CA MET A 39 -0.73 -8.03 -22.34
C MET A 39 -1.64 -9.25 -22.60
N ALA A 40 -2.82 -9.31 -21.97
CA ALA A 40 -3.70 -10.46 -22.08
C ALA A 40 -4.26 -10.64 -23.52
N PRO A 41 -4.12 -11.84 -24.13
CA PRO A 41 -4.52 -12.08 -25.52
C PRO A 41 -6.04 -12.23 -25.70
N ALA A 42 -6.76 -12.57 -24.63
CA ALA A 42 -8.20 -12.78 -24.63
C ALA A 42 -8.91 -11.74 -23.74
N VAL A 43 -10.06 -11.27 -24.21
CA VAL A 43 -10.88 -10.26 -23.50
C VAL A 43 -11.24 -10.69 -22.08
N ALA A 44 -11.58 -11.98 -21.88
CA ALA A 44 -11.89 -12.50 -20.55
C ALA A 44 -10.68 -12.45 -19.58
N GLY A 45 -9.47 -12.69 -20.10
CA GLY A 45 -8.24 -12.56 -19.30
C GLY A 45 -7.93 -11.11 -18.95
N ARG A 46 -8.08 -10.20 -19.93
CA ARG A 46 -7.95 -8.75 -19.69
C ARG A 46 -8.92 -8.28 -18.61
N GLU A 47 -10.19 -8.70 -18.70
CA GLU A 47 -11.22 -8.33 -17.72
C GLU A 47 -10.90 -8.88 -16.32
N ALA A 48 -10.36 -10.09 -16.22
CA ALA A 48 -9.96 -10.69 -14.94
C ALA A 48 -8.83 -9.90 -14.26
N PHE A 49 -7.75 -9.59 -14.99
CA PHE A 49 -6.64 -8.80 -14.45
C PHE A 49 -7.06 -7.36 -14.13
N ALA A 50 -7.85 -6.72 -14.99
CA ALA A 50 -8.35 -5.36 -14.75
C ALA A 50 -9.23 -5.29 -13.49
N ARG A 51 -10.08 -6.31 -13.25
CA ARG A 51 -10.88 -6.39 -12.01
C ARG A 51 -10.01 -6.53 -10.78
N LEU A 52 -8.99 -7.39 -10.81
CA LEU A 52 -8.11 -7.56 -9.66
C LEU A 52 -7.28 -6.29 -9.40
N ALA A 53 -6.79 -5.63 -10.45
CA ALA A 53 -6.13 -4.33 -10.32
C ALA A 53 -7.04 -3.31 -9.60
N LEU A 54 -8.31 -3.20 -9.99
CA LEU A 54 -9.27 -2.31 -9.33
C LEU A 54 -9.42 -2.62 -7.83
N VAL A 55 -9.42 -3.90 -7.45
CA VAL A 55 -9.47 -4.32 -6.04
C VAL A 55 -8.24 -3.82 -5.27
N GLU A 56 -7.03 -4.05 -5.80
CA GLU A 56 -5.80 -3.60 -5.11
C GLU A 56 -5.71 -2.07 -5.02
N PHE A 57 -6.18 -1.35 -6.03
CA PHE A 57 -6.26 0.11 -5.94
C PHE A 57 -7.24 0.56 -4.85
N GLY A 58 -8.38 -0.13 -4.70
CA GLY A 58 -9.32 0.11 -3.60
C GLY A 58 -8.68 -0.16 -2.23
N HIS A 59 -7.90 -1.24 -2.08
CA HIS A 59 -7.14 -1.50 -0.86
C HIS A 59 -6.13 -0.38 -0.58
N TYR A 60 -5.39 0.05 -1.59
CA TYR A 60 -4.46 1.19 -1.48
C TYR A 60 -5.16 2.46 -0.98
N GLU A 61 -6.33 2.82 -1.53
CA GLU A 61 -7.07 4.00 -1.09
C GLU A 61 -7.51 3.92 0.39
N LEU A 62 -7.96 2.75 0.85
CA LEU A 62 -8.30 2.52 2.26
C LEU A 62 -7.09 2.69 3.18
N LEU A 63 -5.94 2.14 2.77
CA LEU A 63 -4.69 2.28 3.51
C LEU A 63 -4.21 3.73 3.54
N LEU A 64 -4.30 4.44 2.40
CA LEU A 64 -3.91 5.85 2.28
C LEU A 64 -4.77 6.76 3.15
N ALA A 65 -6.08 6.52 3.20
CA ALA A 65 -7.00 7.22 4.09
C ALA A 65 -6.63 7.00 5.55
N ARG A 66 -6.37 5.73 5.95
CA ARG A 66 -5.98 5.41 7.32
C ARG A 66 -4.63 6.04 7.71
N LEU A 67 -3.65 6.00 6.81
CA LEU A 67 -2.36 6.66 7.03
C LEU A 67 -2.55 8.17 7.20
N ARG A 68 -3.41 8.80 6.40
CA ARG A 68 -3.68 10.24 6.50
C ARG A 68 -4.26 10.62 7.85
N ASP A 69 -5.19 9.81 8.37
CA ASP A 69 -5.76 10.01 9.71
C ASP A 69 -4.71 9.85 10.83
N LEU A 70 -3.74 8.95 10.65
CA LEU A 70 -2.74 8.62 11.66
C LEU A 70 -1.53 9.57 11.65
N THR A 71 -1.11 10.04 10.47
CA THR A 71 0.17 10.74 10.28
C THR A 71 0.05 12.11 9.63
N GLY A 72 -1.06 12.40 8.94
CA GLY A 72 -1.22 13.57 8.08
C GLY A 72 -0.38 13.56 6.79
N ALA A 73 0.59 12.65 6.66
CA ALA A 73 1.50 12.54 5.52
C ALA A 73 1.73 11.05 5.14
N PRO A 74 0.78 10.44 4.41
CA PRO A 74 0.88 9.04 3.99
C PRO A 74 2.13 8.74 3.17
N GLU A 75 2.52 9.64 2.28
CA GLU A 75 3.64 9.48 1.37
C GLU A 75 4.97 9.34 2.15
N ALA A 76 5.10 10.03 3.28
CA ALA A 76 6.26 9.92 4.15
C ALA A 76 6.35 8.55 4.84
N ALA A 77 5.21 7.92 5.18
CA ALA A 77 5.17 6.58 5.75
C ALA A 77 5.49 5.50 4.68
N MET A 78 5.17 5.76 3.41
CA MET A 78 5.43 4.83 2.31
C MET A 78 6.87 4.92 1.79
N ALA A 79 7.47 6.12 1.79
CA ALA A 79 8.78 6.39 1.17
C ALA A 79 9.92 5.44 1.57
N PRO A 80 10.06 4.98 2.84
CA PRO A 80 11.12 4.05 3.23
C PRO A 80 11.06 2.71 2.49
N TYR A 81 9.88 2.31 2.01
CA TYR A 81 9.66 1.02 1.34
C TYR A 81 9.81 1.08 -0.18
N ALA A 82 9.98 2.28 -0.77
CA ALA A 82 10.20 2.43 -2.21
C ALA A 82 11.33 1.56 -2.77
N PRO A 83 12.48 1.41 -2.10
CA PRO A 83 13.54 0.52 -2.58
C PRO A 83 13.18 -0.97 -2.60
N VAL A 84 12.20 -1.40 -1.78
CA VAL A 84 11.75 -2.81 -1.73
C VAL A 84 10.94 -3.17 -2.98
N PHE A 85 10.21 -2.19 -3.53
CA PHE A 85 9.31 -2.37 -4.67
C PHE A 85 9.84 -1.79 -5.98
N ALA A 86 10.99 -1.11 -5.94
CA ALA A 86 11.72 -0.70 -7.15
C ALA A 86 12.14 -1.97 -7.92
N ALA A 87 11.54 -2.18 -9.09
CA ALA A 87 11.88 -3.25 -10.02
C ALA A 87 13.11 -2.87 -10.87
#